data_AF-A0A0N0DQL4-F1
#
_entry.id   AF-A0A0N0DQL4-F1
#
_cell.length_a   1.000
_cell.length_b   1.000
_cell.length_c   1.000
_cell.angle_alpha   90.00
_cell.angle_beta   90.00
_cell.angle_gamma   90.00
#
_symmetry.space_group_name_H-M   'P 1'
#
loop_
_entity.id
_entity.type
_entity.pdbx_description
1 polymer ?
#
loop_
_entity_poly.entity_id
_entity_poly.type
_entity_poly.pdbx_seq_one_letter_code
_entity_poly.pdbx_strand_id
1 'polypeptide(L)'
;MKRARSSSIDSDAASAGAASSSLGLGRAPSSSSTTSSSAVEEFEEPAAMPLLFLLTPVLSLVREEETFAESLRRLAKEKSADPLARLTELHSAAMAQYELVLMNMTREAILLKAVTEARRTGATLPPVWMLRWTAKPAVEHGPFTDDVVQKWGREGFFAKKEGELRDINAVNPAWLPALKAVEDL
;
A
#
# COMPACT_ATOMS: atom_id res chain seq x y z
N MET A 1 20.72 -30.11 -34.37
CA MET A 1 21.15 -31.42 -33.82
C MET A 1 21.61 -31.24 -32.37
N LYS A 2 21.06 -32.03 -31.43
CA LYS A 2 21.72 -32.60 -30.22
C LYS A 2 22.37 -31.58 -29.22
N ARG A 3 22.01 -31.45 -27.93
CA ARG A 3 21.49 -32.40 -26.91
C ARG A 3 20.81 -31.66 -25.75
N ALA A 4 19.71 -32.22 -25.25
CA ALA A 4 19.27 -32.10 -23.86
C ALA A 4 20.10 -33.05 -22.98
N ARG A 5 20.34 -32.68 -21.71
CA ARG A 5 20.70 -33.62 -20.63
C ARG A 5 20.15 -33.16 -19.28
N SER A 6 19.36 -34.05 -18.71
CA SER A 6 18.77 -34.08 -17.36
C SER A 6 19.76 -34.56 -16.30
N SER A 7 19.49 -34.25 -15.03
CA SER A 7 19.78 -35.11 -13.86
C SER A 7 19.04 -34.50 -12.65
N SER A 8 17.92 -35.07 -12.22
CA SER A 8 17.77 -36.23 -11.30
C SER A 8 18.01 -35.85 -9.83
N ILE A 9 16.88 -35.81 -9.14
CA ILE A 9 16.69 -35.87 -7.69
C ILE A 9 16.99 -37.29 -7.21
N ASP A 10 17.66 -37.42 -6.06
CA ASP A 10 17.57 -38.58 -5.16
C ASP A 10 18.41 -38.31 -3.91
N SER A 11 17.79 -38.39 -2.73
CA SER A 11 18.44 -38.76 -1.47
C SER A 11 17.34 -39.05 -0.45
N ASP A 12 16.84 -40.28 -0.54
CA ASP A 12 16.14 -40.97 0.53
C ASP A 12 17.20 -41.63 1.43
N ALA A 13 17.15 -41.39 2.73
CA ALA A 13 17.96 -42.12 3.71
C ALA A 13 17.16 -42.30 5.00
N ALA A 14 16.66 -43.52 5.15
CA ALA A 14 15.96 -44.04 6.32
C ALA A 14 16.91 -44.53 7.42
N SER A 15 16.45 -44.48 8.67
CA SER A 15 16.54 -45.52 9.73
C SER A 15 16.34 -44.87 11.12
N ALA A 16 15.29 -45.17 11.89
CA ALA A 16 14.98 -46.39 12.67
C ALA A 16 15.49 -46.35 14.13
N GLY A 17 14.62 -46.75 15.08
CA GLY A 17 14.94 -47.04 16.49
C GLY A 17 13.98 -46.34 17.46
N ALA A 18 12.82 -46.90 17.86
CA ALA A 18 12.53 -48.07 18.71
C ALA A 18 12.37 -47.76 20.22
N ALA A 19 11.29 -48.32 20.77
CA ALA A 19 11.05 -48.78 22.15
C ALA A 19 10.49 -47.81 23.22
N SER A 20 9.23 -48.07 23.57
CA SER A 20 8.58 -47.82 24.87
C SER A 20 9.31 -48.48 26.04
N SER A 21 9.26 -47.87 27.24
CA SER A 21 8.77 -48.55 28.45
C SER A 21 8.75 -47.69 29.72
N SER A 22 7.65 -47.86 30.45
CA SER A 22 7.52 -47.95 31.91
C SER A 22 7.23 -46.69 32.75
N LEU A 23 6.16 -46.88 33.53
CA LEU A 23 5.60 -46.11 34.62
C LEU A 23 6.59 -45.98 35.79
N GLY A 24 6.57 -44.83 36.47
CA GLY A 24 7.22 -44.62 37.76
C GLY A 24 6.63 -43.42 38.50
N LEU A 25 5.84 -43.71 39.54
CA LEU A 25 5.34 -42.77 40.56
C LEU A 25 6.50 -42.08 41.30
N GLY A 26 6.35 -40.80 41.65
CA GLY A 26 7.25 -40.20 42.65
C GLY A 26 7.21 -38.68 42.81
N ARG A 27 6.22 -38.20 43.59
CA ARG A 27 6.37 -37.21 44.68
C ARG A 27 7.28 -35.97 44.44
N ALA A 28 6.64 -34.80 44.35
CA ALA A 28 7.28 -33.49 44.52
C ALA A 28 7.97 -33.34 45.89
N PRO A 29 9.04 -32.55 45.92
CA PRO A 29 9.09 -31.44 46.87
C PRO A 29 9.53 -30.13 46.19
N SER A 30 8.88 -29.04 46.58
CA SER A 30 9.31 -27.67 46.29
C SER A 30 10.68 -27.40 46.89
N SER A 31 11.57 -26.75 46.15
CA SER A 31 12.61 -25.89 46.70
C SER A 31 13.01 -24.84 45.66
N SER A 32 12.87 -23.60 46.09
CA SER A 32 13.17 -22.37 45.39
C SER A 32 14.65 -22.29 45.00
N SER A 33 14.93 -21.76 43.82
CA SER A 33 16.21 -21.14 43.48
C SER A 33 15.97 -20.07 42.43
N THR A 34 16.06 -18.84 42.91
CA THR A 34 16.15 -17.59 42.17
C THR A 34 17.30 -17.66 41.16
N THR A 35 16.99 -17.48 39.88
CA THR A 35 17.97 -17.07 38.87
C THR A 35 17.35 -15.92 38.09
N SER A 36 18.06 -14.80 38.12
CA SER A 36 17.71 -13.54 37.47
C SER A 36 17.42 -13.76 36.00
N SER A 37 16.13 -13.89 35.67
CA SER A 37 15.66 -13.67 34.31
C SER A 37 15.74 -12.17 34.13
N SER A 38 16.81 -11.69 33.50
CA SER A 38 16.73 -10.41 32.82
C SER A 38 15.50 -10.53 31.94
N ALA A 39 14.47 -9.76 32.27
CA ALA A 39 13.42 -9.44 31.32
C ALA A 39 14.16 -8.77 30.18
N VAL A 40 14.57 -9.58 29.20
CA VAL A 40 14.72 -9.10 27.85
C VAL A 40 13.30 -8.67 27.57
N GLU A 41 13.03 -7.36 27.67
CA GLU A 41 11.94 -6.80 26.91
C GLU A 41 12.24 -7.25 25.49
N GLU A 42 11.58 -8.32 25.04
CA GLU A 42 11.31 -8.50 23.63
C GLU A 42 10.64 -7.20 23.25
N PHE A 43 11.45 -6.24 22.79
CA PHE A 43 10.98 -5.13 22.00
C PHE A 43 10.31 -5.80 20.82
N GLU A 44 9.02 -6.06 20.98
CA GLU A 44 8.12 -6.55 19.95
C GLU A 44 8.24 -5.51 18.84
N GLU A 45 9.10 -5.81 17.87
CA GLU A 45 9.36 -4.95 16.74
C GLU A 45 8.00 -4.72 16.08
N PRO A 46 7.50 -3.48 16.07
CA PRO A 46 6.13 -3.23 15.66
C PRO A 46 5.96 -3.76 14.26
N ALA A 47 5.04 -4.72 14.09
CA ALA A 47 4.81 -5.39 12.82
C ALA A 47 4.72 -4.34 11.70
N ALA A 48 5.64 -4.42 10.74
CA ALA A 48 5.76 -3.43 9.68
C ALA A 48 4.41 -3.26 8.97
N MET A 49 3.95 -2.02 8.84
CA MET A 49 2.69 -1.72 8.17
C MET A 49 2.84 -2.09 6.70
N PRO A 50 1.94 -2.87 6.07
CA PRO A 50 2.14 -3.31 4.71
C PRO A 50 2.32 -2.12 3.76
N LEU A 51 3.33 -2.18 2.88
CA LEU A 51 3.75 -1.05 2.04
C LEU A 51 2.59 -0.41 1.24
N LEU A 52 1.63 -1.22 0.78
CA LEU A 52 0.46 -0.71 0.06
C LEU A 52 -0.40 0.27 0.89
N PHE A 53 -0.46 0.11 2.22
CA PHE A 53 -1.15 1.04 3.12
C PHE A 53 -0.46 2.39 3.22
N LEU A 54 0.85 2.44 2.94
CA LEU A 54 1.61 3.69 2.84
C LEU A 54 1.46 4.31 1.44
N LEU A 55 1.58 3.50 0.38
CA LEU A 55 1.60 4.02 -1.00
C LEU A 55 0.22 4.51 -1.48
N THR A 56 -0.87 3.87 -1.05
CA THR A 56 -2.24 4.26 -1.45
C THR A 56 -2.57 5.71 -1.08
N PRO A 57 -2.41 6.16 0.19
CA PRO A 57 -2.68 7.55 0.55
C PRO A 57 -1.66 8.54 -0.04
N VAL A 58 -0.44 8.09 -0.39
CA VAL A 58 0.49 8.94 -1.17
C VAL A 58 -0.09 9.22 -2.56
N LEU A 59 -0.58 8.20 -3.25
CA LEU A 59 -1.14 8.32 -4.60
C LEU A 59 -2.40 9.20 -4.67
N SER A 60 -3.16 9.33 -3.57
CA SER A 60 -4.29 10.25 -3.47
C SER A 60 -3.89 11.71 -3.21
N LEU A 61 -2.60 12.01 -3.01
CA LEU A 61 -2.10 13.36 -2.73
C LEU A 61 -1.17 13.90 -3.83
N VAL A 62 -0.57 13.00 -4.62
CA VAL A 62 0.36 13.32 -5.71
C VAL A 62 -0.40 13.40 -7.05
N ARG A 63 -0.27 14.53 -7.77
CA ARG A 63 -0.86 14.71 -9.10
C ARG A 63 -0.07 13.95 -10.17
N GLU A 64 -0.71 13.66 -11.31
CA GLU A 64 -0.17 12.82 -12.38
C GLU A 64 1.24 13.21 -12.82
N GLU A 65 1.47 14.50 -13.07
CA GLU A 65 2.76 15.01 -13.56
C GLU A 65 3.73 15.44 -12.45
N GLU A 66 3.40 15.18 -11.18
CA GLU A 66 4.24 15.60 -10.05
C GLU A 66 5.18 14.48 -9.58
N THR A 67 6.37 14.89 -9.19
CA THR A 67 7.18 14.14 -8.23
C THR A 67 6.65 14.32 -6.82
N PHE A 68 7.02 13.40 -5.92
CA PHE A 68 6.66 13.52 -4.50
C PHE A 68 7.08 14.87 -3.88
N ALA A 69 8.32 15.30 -4.15
CA ALA A 69 8.83 16.58 -3.66
C ALA A 69 8.07 17.79 -4.25
N GLU A 70 7.58 17.70 -5.48
CA GLU A 70 6.72 18.74 -6.07
C GLU A 70 5.38 18.82 -5.38
N SER A 71 4.76 17.68 -5.06
CA SER A 71 3.52 17.66 -4.31
C SER A 71 3.67 18.27 -2.91
N LEU A 72 4.77 18.00 -2.20
CA LEU A 72 5.06 18.70 -0.94
C LEU A 72 5.18 20.21 -1.12
N ARG A 73 5.95 20.66 -2.12
CA ARG A 73 6.10 22.09 -2.42
C ARG A 73 4.76 22.74 -2.77
N ARG A 74 3.91 22.05 -3.52
CA ARG A 74 2.56 22.53 -3.86
C ARG A 74 1.68 22.63 -2.61
N LEU A 75 1.57 21.57 -1.82
CA LEU A 75 0.73 21.55 -0.62
C LEU A 75 1.16 22.62 0.40
N ALA A 76 2.47 22.89 0.50
CA ALA A 76 3.00 23.99 1.30
C ALA A 76 2.56 25.36 0.75
N LYS A 77 2.59 25.57 -0.57
CA LYS A 77 2.11 26.82 -1.21
C LYS A 77 0.59 27.00 -1.08
N GLU A 78 -0.16 25.91 -1.19
CA GLU A 78 -1.62 25.87 -1.03
C GLU A 78 -2.07 26.01 0.44
N LYS A 79 -1.13 26.10 1.40
CA LYS A 79 -1.37 26.19 2.85
C LYS A 79 -2.27 25.07 3.39
N SER A 80 -2.20 23.90 2.76
CA SER A 80 -2.98 22.71 3.14
C SER A 80 -2.22 21.94 4.22
N ALA A 81 -2.38 22.35 5.47
CA ALA A 81 -1.61 21.81 6.60
C ALA A 81 -1.78 20.29 6.78
N ASP A 82 -3.01 19.79 6.75
CA ASP A 82 -3.27 18.36 7.02
C ASP A 82 -2.71 17.45 5.92
N PRO A 83 -2.96 17.68 4.62
CA PRO A 83 -2.36 16.88 3.56
C PRO A 83 -0.83 16.95 3.53
N LEU A 84 -0.24 18.11 3.83
CA LEU A 84 1.21 18.30 3.87
C LEU A 84 1.85 17.47 5.00
N ALA A 85 1.27 17.56 6.21
CA ALA A 85 1.73 16.79 7.36
C ALA A 85 1.59 15.28 7.07
N ARG A 86 0.45 14.86 6.52
CA ARG A 86 0.19 13.47 6.18
C ARG A 86 1.17 12.94 5.15
N LEU A 87 1.44 13.69 4.08
CA LEU A 87 2.39 13.28 3.05
C LEU A 87 3.82 13.13 3.64
N THR A 88 4.22 14.04 4.52
CA THR A 88 5.52 13.99 5.21
C THR A 88 5.63 12.76 6.12
N GLU A 89 4.58 12.46 6.89
CA GLU A 89 4.51 11.28 7.76
C GLU A 89 4.64 9.97 6.96
N LEU A 90 3.92 9.87 5.84
CA LEU A 90 3.97 8.71 4.95
C LEU A 90 5.37 8.49 4.37
N HIS A 91 6.09 9.56 4.02
CA HIS A 91 7.48 9.46 3.59
C HIS A 91 8.38 8.93 4.70
N SER A 92 8.28 9.48 5.91
CA SER A 92 9.08 9.03 7.06
C SER A 92 8.82 7.56 7.39
N ALA A 93 7.57 7.11 7.33
CA ALA A 93 7.20 5.71 7.54
C ALA A 93 7.76 4.79 6.43
N ALA A 94 7.65 5.19 5.17
CA ALA A 94 8.20 4.43 4.05
C ALA A 94 9.74 4.32 4.12
N MET A 95 10.42 5.39 4.53
CA MET A 95 11.86 5.39 4.78
C MET A 95 12.25 4.47 5.93
N ALA A 96 11.56 4.58 7.07
CA ALA A 96 11.90 3.84 8.28
C ALA A 96 11.67 2.33 8.15
N GLN A 97 10.61 1.91 7.45
CA GLN A 97 10.21 0.50 7.38
C GLN A 97 10.71 -0.22 6.12
N TYR A 98 10.93 0.51 5.02
CA TYR A 98 11.21 -0.07 3.70
C TYR A 98 12.42 0.53 3.00
N GLU A 99 13.15 1.45 3.66
CA GLU A 99 14.26 2.21 3.07
C GLU A 99 13.86 2.93 1.76
N LEU A 100 12.57 3.24 1.62
CA LEU A 100 12.01 3.73 0.36
C LEU A 100 12.00 5.27 0.31
N VAL A 101 12.96 5.83 -0.42
CA VAL A 101 13.07 7.28 -0.63
C VAL A 101 12.04 7.76 -1.66
N LEU A 102 10.90 8.25 -1.20
CA LEU A 102 9.85 8.78 -2.08
C LEU A 102 10.18 10.13 -2.72
N MET A 103 11.05 10.96 -2.12
CA MET A 103 11.25 12.37 -2.53
C MET A 103 11.48 12.58 -4.03
N ASN A 104 12.29 11.73 -4.64
CA ASN A 104 12.69 11.85 -6.04
C ASN A 104 11.85 10.99 -6.98
N MET A 105 10.83 10.30 -6.45
CA MET A 105 9.97 9.45 -7.25
C MET A 105 8.88 10.28 -7.94
N THR A 106 8.73 10.05 -9.24
CA THR A 106 7.55 10.45 -10.01
C THR A 106 6.32 9.69 -9.53
N ARG A 107 5.12 10.24 -9.70
CA ARG A 107 3.87 9.51 -9.43
C ARG A 107 3.82 8.13 -10.09
N GLU A 108 4.20 8.02 -11.36
CA GLU A 108 4.19 6.76 -12.11
C GLU A 108 5.03 5.67 -11.43
N ALA A 109 6.23 6.01 -10.97
CA ALA A 109 7.10 5.09 -10.24
C ALA A 109 6.49 4.65 -8.90
N ILE A 110 5.80 5.55 -8.19
CA ILE A 110 5.05 5.23 -6.96
C ILE A 110 3.89 4.29 -7.29
N LEU A 111 3.14 4.58 -8.35
CA LEU A 111 2.02 3.77 -8.83
C LEU A 111 2.49 2.36 -9.23
N LEU A 112 3.61 2.22 -9.94
CA LEU A 112 4.17 0.94 -10.32
C LEU A 112 4.53 0.08 -9.09
N LYS A 113 5.12 0.70 -8.05
CA LYS A 113 5.37 0.00 -6.79
C LYS A 113 4.07 -0.42 -6.11
N ALA A 114 3.08 0.46 -6.06
CA ALA A 114 1.77 0.14 -5.46
C ALA A 114 1.05 -1.00 -6.20
N VAL A 115 1.08 -1.00 -7.54
CA VAL A 115 0.52 -2.09 -8.36
C VAL A 115 1.26 -3.41 -8.13
N THR A 116 2.59 -3.36 -8.00
CA THR A 116 3.40 -4.55 -7.69
C THR A 116 3.04 -5.13 -6.32
N GLU A 117 2.92 -4.27 -5.31
CA GLU A 117 2.49 -4.68 -3.97
C GLU A 117 1.05 -5.19 -3.94
N ALA A 118 0.14 -4.52 -4.64
CA ALA A 118 -1.26 -4.95 -4.77
C ALA A 118 -1.37 -6.34 -5.38
N ARG A 119 -0.60 -6.63 -6.45
CA ARG A 119 -0.52 -7.98 -7.03
C ARG A 119 0.06 -9.00 -6.06
N ARG A 120 1.09 -8.62 -5.29
CA ARG A 120 1.73 -9.50 -4.30
C ARG A 120 0.78 -9.89 -3.17
N THR A 121 -0.07 -8.96 -2.73
CA THR A 121 -1.00 -9.17 -1.61
C THR A 121 -2.41 -9.58 -2.03
N GLY A 122 -2.68 -9.65 -3.35
CA GLY A 122 -4.03 -9.91 -3.87
C GLY A 122 -5.01 -8.76 -3.65
N ALA A 123 -4.52 -7.56 -3.34
CA ALA A 123 -5.33 -6.37 -3.14
C ALA A 123 -5.60 -5.65 -4.48
N THR A 124 -6.66 -4.85 -4.50
CA THR A 124 -6.95 -3.91 -5.58
C THR A 124 -6.56 -2.49 -5.16
N LEU A 125 -5.91 -1.75 -6.06
CA LEU A 125 -5.62 -0.34 -5.80
C LEU A 125 -6.91 0.47 -6.00
N PRO A 126 -7.31 1.32 -5.04
CA PRO A 126 -8.50 2.16 -5.21
C PRO A 126 -8.29 3.19 -6.32
N PRO A 127 -9.36 3.62 -7.00
CA PRO A 127 -9.26 4.64 -8.03
C PRO A 127 -8.88 5.99 -7.41
N VAL A 128 -8.17 6.79 -8.19
CA VAL A 128 -7.88 8.18 -7.85
C VAL A 128 -8.27 9.04 -9.03
N TRP A 129 -9.15 9.99 -8.80
CA TRP A 129 -9.83 10.70 -9.86
C TRP A 129 -9.23 12.08 -10.11
N MET A 130 -9.01 12.40 -11.38
CA MET A 130 -8.89 13.77 -11.86
C MET A 130 -10.23 14.21 -12.46
N LEU A 131 -10.61 15.47 -12.23
CA LEU A 131 -11.84 16.08 -12.71
C LEU A 131 -11.51 17.24 -13.63
N ARG A 132 -12.18 17.33 -14.78
CA ARG A 132 -12.22 18.55 -15.58
C ARG A 132 -13.66 18.91 -15.91
N TRP A 133 -13.93 20.20 -16.07
CA TRP A 133 -15.25 20.69 -16.46
C TRP A 133 -15.35 20.74 -17.98
N THR A 134 -16.45 20.27 -18.58
CA THR A 134 -16.62 20.28 -20.05
C THR A 134 -16.53 21.70 -20.63
N ALA A 135 -17.01 22.69 -19.89
CA ALA A 135 -16.91 24.11 -20.26
C ALA A 135 -15.48 24.67 -20.22
N LYS A 136 -14.55 24.02 -19.50
CA LYS A 136 -13.14 24.44 -19.34
C LYS A 136 -12.22 23.21 -19.27
N PRO A 137 -12.05 22.48 -20.39
CA PRO A 137 -11.39 21.18 -20.39
C PRO A 137 -9.88 21.27 -20.13
N ALA A 138 -9.27 22.44 -20.32
CA ALA A 138 -7.86 22.68 -20.02
C ALA A 138 -7.54 22.81 -18.52
N VAL A 139 -8.57 22.89 -17.66
CA VAL A 139 -8.37 23.01 -16.21
C VAL A 139 -8.75 21.70 -15.55
N GLU A 140 -7.73 21.03 -15.01
CA GLU A 140 -7.89 19.79 -14.27
C GLU A 140 -7.79 20.03 -12.76
N HIS A 141 -8.58 19.28 -12.01
CA HIS A 141 -8.71 19.36 -10.56
C HIS A 141 -8.50 17.98 -9.95
N GLY A 142 -7.86 17.93 -8.79
CA GLY A 142 -7.58 16.71 -8.06
C GLY A 142 -6.13 16.64 -7.59
N PRO A 143 -5.68 15.44 -7.18
CA PRO A 143 -6.44 14.17 -7.13
C PRO A 143 -7.61 14.15 -6.14
N PHE A 144 -8.63 13.32 -6.41
CA PHE A 144 -9.76 13.05 -5.51
C PHE A 144 -9.91 11.55 -5.26
N THR A 145 -10.32 11.17 -4.05
CA THR A 145 -10.66 9.78 -3.73
C THR A 145 -12.06 9.43 -4.19
N ASP A 146 -12.34 8.14 -4.25
CA ASP A 146 -13.66 7.63 -4.63
C ASP A 146 -14.79 8.17 -3.75
N ASP A 147 -14.59 8.18 -2.43
CA ASP A 147 -15.56 8.69 -1.46
C ASP A 147 -15.99 10.13 -1.75
N VAL A 148 -15.05 10.98 -2.16
CA VAL A 148 -15.30 12.40 -2.48
C VAL A 148 -16.14 12.51 -3.75
N VAL A 149 -15.78 11.74 -4.77
CA VAL A 149 -16.49 11.71 -6.06
C VAL A 149 -17.91 11.18 -5.90
N GLN A 150 -18.08 10.05 -5.18
CA GLN A 150 -19.40 9.50 -4.89
C GLN A 150 -20.26 10.49 -4.09
N LYS A 151 -19.67 11.21 -3.12
CA LYS A 151 -20.38 12.24 -2.35
C LYS A 151 -20.90 13.34 -3.27
N TRP A 152 -20.09 13.87 -4.19
CA TRP A 152 -20.53 14.87 -5.16
C TRP A 152 -21.61 14.35 -6.10
N GLY A 153 -21.53 13.07 -6.48
CA GLY A 153 -22.57 12.35 -7.20
C GLY A 153 -23.92 12.40 -6.48
N ARG A 154 -23.93 11.96 -5.21
CA ARG A 154 -25.13 11.98 -4.35
C ARG A 154 -25.69 13.38 -4.11
N GLU A 155 -24.82 14.38 -4.03
CA GLU A 155 -25.19 15.80 -3.87
C GLU A 155 -25.68 16.45 -5.19
N GLY A 156 -25.71 15.69 -6.29
CA GLY A 156 -26.19 16.14 -7.59
C GLY A 156 -25.29 17.18 -8.26
N PHE A 157 -24.00 17.22 -7.91
CA PHE A 157 -23.06 18.21 -8.43
C PHE A 157 -22.87 18.07 -9.94
N PHE A 158 -22.70 16.82 -10.41
CA PHE A 158 -22.51 16.51 -11.83
C PHE A 158 -23.79 16.62 -12.67
N ALA A 159 -24.98 16.62 -12.04
CA ALA A 159 -26.25 16.91 -12.72
C ALA A 159 -26.43 18.41 -12.98
N LYS A 160 -25.85 19.27 -12.13
CA LYS A 160 -25.90 20.73 -12.27
C LYS A 160 -24.83 21.26 -13.23
N LYS A 161 -23.68 20.58 -13.29
CA LYS A 161 -22.54 20.98 -14.10
C LYS A 161 -21.86 19.75 -14.68
N GLU A 162 -21.82 19.68 -16.00
CA GLU A 162 -21.17 18.59 -16.71
C GLU A 162 -19.66 18.62 -16.51
N GLY A 163 -19.12 17.50 -16.06
CA GLY A 163 -17.70 17.27 -15.90
C GLY A 163 -17.31 15.89 -16.42
N GLU A 164 -16.02 15.68 -16.56
CA GLU A 164 -15.43 14.39 -16.91
C GLU A 164 -14.45 13.98 -15.81
N LEU A 165 -14.44 12.68 -15.51
CA LEU A 165 -13.55 12.06 -14.54
C LEU A 165 -12.60 11.11 -15.27
N ARG A 166 -11.36 11.04 -14.78
CA ARG A 166 -10.33 10.12 -15.26
C ARG A 166 -9.63 9.49 -14.07
N ASP A 167 -9.64 8.16 -14.00
CA ASP A 167 -8.90 7.43 -12.98
C ASP A 167 -7.41 7.41 -13.37
N ILE A 168 -6.59 8.11 -12.60
CA ILE A 168 -5.14 8.21 -12.81
C ILE A 168 -4.36 7.04 -12.18
N ASN A 169 -5.04 6.07 -11.58
CA ASN A 169 -4.46 4.79 -11.22
C ASN A 169 -4.73 3.69 -12.26
N ALA A 170 -5.63 3.93 -13.22
CA ALA A 170 -5.97 2.97 -14.26
C ALA A 170 -4.82 2.76 -15.26
N VAL A 171 -4.72 1.55 -15.81
CA VAL A 171 -3.70 1.19 -16.83
C VAL A 171 -3.91 1.95 -18.14
N ASN A 172 -5.16 2.25 -18.49
CA ASN A 172 -5.52 3.03 -19.66
C ASN A 172 -6.49 4.16 -19.25
N PRO A 173 -5.95 5.25 -18.69
CA PRO A 173 -6.76 6.31 -18.12
C PRO A 173 -7.50 7.05 -19.24
N ALA A 174 -8.82 6.95 -19.25
CA ALA A 174 -9.69 7.66 -20.19
C ALA A 174 -10.58 8.66 -19.45
N TRP A 175 -10.87 9.78 -20.10
CA TRP A 175 -11.88 10.71 -19.62
C TRP A 175 -13.27 10.13 -19.88
N LEU A 176 -14.07 10.03 -18.83
CA LEU A 176 -15.44 9.53 -18.85
C LEU A 176 -16.38 10.61 -18.34
N PRO A 177 -17.62 10.73 -18.87
CA PRO A 177 -18.62 11.62 -18.30
C PRO A 177 -18.80 11.34 -16.79
N ALA A 178 -18.74 12.38 -15.96
CA ALA A 178 -18.70 12.22 -14.51
C ALA A 178 -19.97 11.54 -13.96
N LEU A 179 -21.14 11.79 -14.55
CA LEU A 179 -22.38 11.11 -14.19
C LEU A 179 -22.27 9.59 -14.41
N LYS A 180 -21.77 9.18 -15.57
CA LYS A 180 -21.56 7.77 -15.88
C LYS A 180 -20.53 7.15 -14.94
N ALA A 181 -19.41 7.83 -14.71
CA ALA A 181 -18.36 7.34 -13.82
C ALA A 181 -18.89 7.14 -12.39
N VAL A 182 -19.77 8.01 -11.89
CA VAL A 182 -20.40 7.85 -10.57
C VAL A 182 -21.42 6.70 -10.53
N GLU A 183 -22.12 6.42 -11.62
CA GLU A 183 -23.07 5.29 -11.69
C GLU A 183 -22.36 3.93 -11.69
N ASP A 184 -21.12 3.88 -12.21
CA ASP A 184 -20.29 2.68 -12.29
C ASP A 184 -19.47 2.41 -11.00
N LEU A 185 -19.55 3.29 -9.99
CA LEU A 185 -18.87 3.21 -8.68
C LEU A 185 -19.75 2.62 -7.58
#